data_AF-A0A645J204-F1
#
_entry.id   AF-A0A645J204-F1
#
_cell.length_a   1.000
_cell.length_b   1.000
_cell.length_c   1.000
_cell.angle_alpha   90.00
_cell.angle_beta   90.00
_cell.angle_gamma   90.00
#
_symmetry.space_group_name_H-M   'P 1'
#
loop_
_entity.id
_entity.type
_entity.pdbx_description
1 polymer ?
#
loop_
_entity_poly.entity_id
_entity_poly.type
_entity_poly.pdbx_seq_one_letter_code
_entity_poly.pdbx_strand_id
1 'polypeptide(L)'
;MILLDEPFAAIDTRTVDDLMHLMLHWHGEGRTILTVVHDYNQVRQHFPTSLLLARELVAFGPTAAVLTDAHLARARHLSEAFDDNAPECHVEEAA
;
A
#
# COMPACT_ATOMS: atom_id res chain seq x y z
N MET A 1 -1.49 11.38 12.21
CA MET A 1 -1.39 10.52 11.01
C MET A 1 0.08 10.28 10.73
N ILE A 2 0.48 9.04 10.45
CA ILE A 2 1.86 8.64 10.15
C ILE A 2 1.87 8.00 8.76
N LEU A 3 2.82 8.41 7.92
CA LEU A 3 3.02 7.91 6.55
C LEU A 3 4.42 7.31 6.48
N LEU A 4 4.52 6.07 5.99
CA LEU A 4 5.79 5.36 5.86
C LEU A 4 5.93 4.85 4.42
N ASP A 5 7.02 5.23 3.78
CA ASP A 5 7.36 4.77 2.44
C ASP A 5 8.39 3.63 2.55
N GLU A 6 8.01 2.45 2.07
CA GLU A 6 8.81 1.22 2.09
C GLU A 6 9.55 0.93 3.43
N PRO A 7 8.88 0.96 4.61
CA PRO A 7 9.61 0.96 5.88
C PRO A 7 10.31 -0.37 6.20
N PHE A 8 10.03 -1.42 5.42
CA PHE A 8 10.65 -2.74 5.53
C PHE A 8 11.81 -2.96 4.54
N ALA A 9 12.12 -1.97 3.69
CA ALA A 9 13.21 -2.08 2.75
C ALA A 9 14.56 -2.22 3.47
N ALA A 10 15.38 -3.18 3.06
CA ALA A 10 16.74 -3.42 3.53
C ALA A 10 16.91 -3.71 5.04
N ILE A 11 15.85 -4.09 5.75
CA ILE A 11 15.92 -4.53 7.15
C ILE A 11 15.63 -6.03 7.30
N ASP A 12 16.28 -6.67 8.27
CA ASP A 12 16.11 -8.09 8.56
C ASP A 12 14.78 -8.39 9.27
N THR A 13 14.36 -9.66 9.27
CA THR A 13 13.08 -10.10 9.84
C THR A 13 12.88 -9.70 11.30
N ARG A 14 13.92 -9.69 12.13
CA ARG A 14 13.79 -9.28 13.53
C ARG A 14 13.50 -7.79 13.64
N THR A 15 14.17 -6.99 12.82
CA THR A 15 13.94 -5.54 12.77
C THR A 15 12.55 -5.22 12.20
N VAL A 16 12.03 -6.03 11.27
CA VAL A 16 10.65 -5.93 10.79
C VAL A 16 9.65 -6.15 11.92
N ASP A 17 9.85 -7.18 12.74
CA ASP A 17 8.98 -7.47 13.89
C ASP A 17 8.99 -6.30 14.90
N ASP A 18 10.17 -5.74 15.21
CA ASP A 18 10.31 -4.59 16.11
C ASP A 18 9.56 -3.36 15.56
N LEU A 19 9.68 -3.09 14.26
CA LEU A 19 8.94 -2.01 13.60
C LEU A 19 7.43 -2.26 13.60
N MET A 20 7.00 -3.50 13.37
CA MET A 20 5.58 -3.87 13.44
C MET A 20 5.02 -3.67 14.84
N HIS A 21 5.76 -4.00 15.89
CA HIS A 21 5.37 -3.73 17.26
C HIS A 21 5.17 -2.22 17.51
N LEU A 22 6.06 -1.38 16.98
CA LEU A 22 5.95 0.07 17.09
C LEU A 22 4.72 0.62 16.35
N MET A 23 4.46 0.11 15.15
CA MET A 23 3.27 0.48 14.36
C MET A 23 1.98 0.08 15.07
N LEU A 24 1.91 -1.15 15.62
CA LEU A 24 0.75 -1.60 16.40
C LEU A 24 0.55 -0.76 17.66
N HIS A 25 1.63 -0.37 18.33
CA HIS A 25 1.57 0.51 19.49
C HIS A 25 0.97 1.88 19.12
N TRP A 26 1.48 2.54 18.08
CA TRP A 26 0.92 3.80 17.58
C TRP A 26 -0.53 3.68 17.14
N HIS A 27 -0.90 2.55 16.53
CA HIS A 27 -2.28 2.28 16.18
C HIS A 27 -3.17 2.20 17.41
N GLY A 28 -2.70 1.53 18.48
CA GLY A 28 -3.38 1.46 19.78
C GLY A 28 -3.55 2.83 20.47
N GLU A 29 -2.67 3.79 20.18
CA GLU A 29 -2.82 5.19 20.63
C GLU A 29 -3.87 5.98 19.80
N GLY A 30 -4.54 5.36 18.83
CA GLY A 30 -5.51 6.03 17.96
C GLY A 30 -4.87 6.79 16.79
N ARG A 31 -3.60 6.53 16.47
CA ARG A 31 -2.95 7.13 15.30
C ARG A 31 -3.30 6.33 14.04
N THR A 32 -3.75 7.02 13.00
CA THR A 32 -3.84 6.44 11.65
C THR A 32 -2.44 6.28 11.06
N ILE A 33 -2.14 5.08 10.58
CA ILE A 33 -0.87 4.71 9.95
C ILE A 33 -1.18 4.27 8.52
N LEU A 34 -0.48 4.85 7.55
CA LEU A 34 -0.50 4.45 6.15
C LEU A 34 0.92 4.08 5.72
N THR A 35 1.07 2.89 5.15
CA THR A 35 2.36 2.31 4.77
C THR A 35 2.30 1.79 3.35
N VAL A 36 3.30 2.16 2.54
CA VAL A 36 3.49 1.62 1.20
C VAL A 36 4.47 0.44 1.28
N VAL A 37 4.08 -0.70 0.73
CA VAL A 37 4.89 -1.94 0.72
C VAL A 37 4.75 -2.62 -0.63
N HIS A 38 5.88 -3.05 -1.21
CA HIS A 38 5.92 -3.71 -2.53
C HIS A 38 5.83 -5.23 -2.42
N ASP A 39 6.18 -5.78 -1.25
CA ASP A 39 6.12 -7.21 -0.99
C ASP A 39 4.74 -7.65 -0.50
N TYR A 40 3.99 -8.30 -1.38
CA TYR A 40 2.65 -8.82 -1.06
C TYR A 40 2.64 -9.85 0.07
N ASN A 41 3.71 -10.60 0.30
CA ASN A 41 3.76 -11.57 1.39
C ASN A 41 3.80 -10.87 2.75
N GLN A 42 4.58 -9.81 2.87
CA GLN A 42 4.61 -8.98 4.07
C GLN A 42 3.25 -8.31 4.31
N VAL A 43 2.61 -7.79 3.26
CA VAL A 43 1.28 -7.19 3.37
C VAL A 43 0.27 -8.20 3.92
N ARG A 44 0.26 -9.44 3.39
CA ARG A 44 -0.64 -10.51 3.84
C ARG A 44 -0.43 -10.91 5.30
N GLN A 45 0.81 -10.88 5.78
CA GLN A 45 1.15 -11.33 7.14
C GLN A 45 0.83 -10.27 8.19
N HIS A 46 1.04 -9.00 7.88
CA HIS A 46 1.11 -7.94 8.88
C HIS A 46 -0.03 -6.91 8.81
N PHE A 47 -0.71 -6.80 7.67
CA PHE A 47 -1.71 -5.75 7.46
C PHE A 47 -3.11 -6.34 7.30
N PRO A 48 -4.08 -6.00 8.17
CA PRO A 48 -5.44 -6.51 8.07
C PRO A 48 -6.24 -5.87 6.93
N THR A 49 -5.92 -4.62 6.56
CA THR A 49 -6.59 -3.83 5.53
C THR A 49 -5.56 -3.34 4.52
N SER A 50 -5.91 -3.40 3.23
CA SER A 50 -5.06 -2.97 2.12
C SER A 50 -5.81 -2.05 1.15
N LEU A 51 -5.08 -1.16 0.50
CA LEU A 51 -5.51 -0.39 -0.66
C LEU A 51 -4.61 -0.78 -1.84
N LEU A 52 -5.21 -1.36 -2.88
CA LEU A 52 -4.50 -1.71 -4.12
C LEU A 52 -4.75 -0.62 -5.17
N LEU A 53 -3.67 0.06 -5.55
CA LEU A 53 -3.68 1.16 -6.53
C LEU A 53 -2.80 0.79 -7.72
N ALA A 54 -3.32 0.98 -8.93
CA ALA A 54 -2.58 0.83 -10.18
C ALA A 54 -3.13 1.83 -11.20
N ARG A 55 -2.63 3.08 -11.15
CA ARG A 55 -3.17 4.29 -11.84
C ARG A 55 -4.58 4.71 -11.40
N GLU A 56 -5.43 3.74 -11.09
CA GLU A 56 -6.74 3.87 -10.48
C GLU A 56 -6.85 2.98 -9.23
N LEU A 57 -7.89 3.22 -8.43
CA LEU A 57 -8.25 2.35 -7.31
C LEU A 57 -8.75 1.01 -7.85
N VAL A 58 -7.98 -0.06 -7.59
CA VAL A 58 -8.37 -1.42 -7.99
C VAL A 58 -9.28 -2.05 -6.94
N ALA A 59 -8.90 -1.94 -5.66
CA ALA A 59 -9.68 -2.46 -4.53
C ALA A 59 -9.23 -1.86 -3.20
N PHE A 60 -10.15 -1.79 -2.23
CA PHE A 60 -9.89 -1.37 -0.86
C PHE A 60 -10.71 -2.22 0.13
N GLY A 61 -10.10 -2.62 1.24
CA GLY A 61 -10.75 -3.44 2.27
C GLY A 61 -9.82 -4.46 2.90
N PRO A 62 -10.36 -5.55 3.47
CA PRO A 62 -9.56 -6.60 4.08
C PRO A 62 -8.50 -7.15 3.11
N THR A 63 -7.26 -7.30 3.57
CA THR A 63 -6.12 -7.68 2.72
C THR A 63 -6.37 -8.96 1.94
N ALA A 64 -7.03 -9.96 2.53
CA ALA A 64 -7.39 -11.21 1.85
C ALA A 64 -8.38 -11.03 0.69
N ALA A 65 -9.29 -10.05 0.78
CA ALA A 65 -10.26 -9.72 -0.27
C ALA A 65 -9.68 -8.77 -1.34
N VAL A 66 -8.65 -8.00 -0.97
CA VAL A 66 -7.97 -7.06 -1.88
C VAL A 66 -6.90 -7.76 -2.70
N LEU A 67 -6.00 -8.52 -2.06
CA LEU A 67 -4.90 -9.22 -2.73
C LEU A 67 -5.35 -10.57 -3.30
N THR A 68 -6.28 -10.54 -4.25
CA THR A 68 -6.69 -11.71 -5.04
C THR A 68 -5.94 -11.78 -6.36
N ASP A 69 -5.81 -12.96 -6.95
CA ASP A 69 -5.12 -13.12 -8.24
C ASP A 69 -5.77 -12.27 -9.35
N ALA A 70 -7.10 -12.16 -9.33
CA ALA A 70 -7.85 -11.33 -10.27
C ALA A 70 -7.51 -9.84 -10.14
N HIS A 71 -7.46 -9.31 -8.90
CA HIS A 71 -7.10 -7.92 -8.67
C HIS A 71 -5.63 -7.65 -9.01
N LEU A 72 -4.71 -8.57 -8.67
CA LEU A 72 -3.29 -8.44 -9.01
C LEU A 72 -3.04 -8.50 -10.53
N ALA A 73 -3.76 -9.35 -11.25
CA ALA A 73 -3.70 -9.39 -12.70
C ALA A 73 -4.21 -8.09 -13.34
N ARG A 74 -5.35 -7.56 -12.87
CA ARG A 74 -5.87 -6.27 -13.31
C ARG A 74 -4.89 -5.13 -13.04
N ALA A 75 -4.31 -5.09 -11.84
CA ALA A 75 -3.34 -4.08 -11.44
C ALA A 75 -2.10 -4.09 -12.37
N ARG A 76 -1.56 -5.27 -12.68
CA ARG A 76 -0.44 -5.40 -13.64
C ARG A 76 -0.79 -4.85 -15.02
N HIS A 77 -1.95 -5.22 -15.56
CA HIS A 77 -2.40 -4.75 -16.86
C HIS A 77 -2.56 -3.21 -16.91
N LEU A 78 -3.07 -2.60 -15.85
CA LEU A 78 -3.21 -1.14 -15.75
C LEU A 78 -1.84 -0.44 -15.70
N SER A 79 -0.86 -1.01 -15.00
CA SER A 79 0.49 -0.46 -14.94
C SER A 79 1.25 -0.57 -16.26
N GLU A 80 1.00 -1.62 -17.05
CA GLU A 80 1.64 -1.86 -18.35
C GLU A 80 1.03 -1.05 -19.50
N ALA A 81 -0.22 -0.59 -19.36
CA ALA A 81 -0.92 0.22 -20.35
C ALA A 81 -0.46 1.69 -20.34
N PHE A 82 0.84 1.94 -20.50
CA PHE A 82 1.39 3.29 -20.57
C PHE A 82 0.69 4.07 -21.70
N ASP A 83 0.14 5.24 -21.37
CA ASP A 83 -0.55 6.09 -22.35
C ASP A 83 0.37 7.25 -22.69
N ASP A 84 1.01 7.16 -23.86
CA ASP A 84 1.94 8.18 -24.36
C ASP A 84 1.25 9.53 -24.63
N ASN A 85 -0.09 9.57 -24.65
CA ASN A 85 -0.88 10.78 -24.86
C ASN A 85 -1.58 11.26 -23.59
N ALA A 86 -1.23 10.71 -22.42
CA ALA A 86 -1.82 11.16 -21.16
C ALA A 86 -1.56 12.68 -20.99
N PRO A 87 -2.60 13.48 -20.70
CA PRO A 87 -2.41 14.91 -20.43
C PRO A 87 -1.53 15.11 -19.20
N GLU A 88 -0.83 16.24 -19.14
CA GLU A 88 -0.05 16.59 -17.94
C GLU A 88 -0.95 16.58 -16.70
N CYS A 89 -0.51 15.92 -15.63
CA CYS A 89 -1.22 15.93 -14.36
C CYS A 89 -1.21 17.35 -13.79
N HIS A 90 -2.34 18.05 -13.93
CA HIS A 90 -2.56 19.33 -13.28
C HIS A 90 -2.97 19.11 -11.81
N VAL A 91 -2.31 19.81 -10.89
CA VAL A 91 -2.77 19.89 -9.50
C VAL A 91 -3.94 20.88 -9.49
N GLU A 92 -5.15 20.41 -9.18
CA GLU A 92 -6.27 21.32 -8.93
C GLU A 92 -5.97 22.15 -7.68
N GLU A 93 -5.78 23.45 -7.84
CA GLU A 93 -5.70 24.39 -6.72
C GLU A 93 -7.07 24.39 -6.01
N ALA A 94 -7.12 23.77 -4.84
CA ALA A 94 -8.28 23.82 -3.97
C ALA A 94 -8.59 25.28 -3.61
N ALA A 95 -9.74 25.77 -4.09
CA ALA A 95 -10.29 27.09 -3.77
C ALA A 95 -10.89 27.13 -2.35
#